data_AF-A0A3B0X0G3-F1
#
_entry.id   AF-A0A3B0X0G3-F1
#
_cell.length_a   1.000
_cell.length_b   1.000
_cell.length_c   1.000
_cell.angle_alpha   90.00
_cell.angle_beta   90.00
_cell.angle_gamma   90.00
#
_symmetry.space_group_name_H-M   'P 1'
#
loop_
_entity.id
_entity.type
_entity.pdbx_description
1 polymer ?
#
loop_
_entity_poly.entity_id
_entity_poly.type
_entity_poly.pdbx_seq_one_letter_code
_entity_poly.pdbx_strand_id
1 'polypeptide(L)'
;MFIWSICTREYLYRIYLGMITLANSSQAKKRARQAIKRRARNVGMGSMYRTFIKKVVYAIEAGDKAAAETAYKAAVPVIDRICGKGLVHANKAARHKSRLNARVRAMA
;
A
#
# COMPACT_ATOMS: atom_id res chain seq x y z
N MET A 1 -27.64 -47.28 -15.14
CA MET A 1 -27.55 -46.70 -16.50
C MET A 1 -27.90 -45.23 -16.39
N PHE A 2 -27.03 -44.33 -15.90
CA PHE A 2 -25.59 -44.18 -16.09
C PHE A 2 -25.22 -43.84 -17.54
N ILE A 3 -24.49 -42.72 -17.68
CA ILE A 3 -23.76 -42.22 -18.86
C ILE A 3 -24.52 -41.23 -19.77
N TRP A 4 -25.15 -40.18 -19.21
CA TRP A 4 -25.52 -38.97 -19.99
C TRP A 4 -25.34 -37.67 -19.18
N SER A 5 -24.31 -37.58 -18.33
CA SER A 5 -24.12 -36.39 -17.46
C SER A 5 -22.66 -36.05 -17.12
N ILE A 6 -21.69 -36.46 -17.94
CA ILE A 6 -20.26 -36.18 -17.67
C ILE A 6 -19.49 -35.58 -18.88
N CYS A 7 -20.03 -35.58 -20.10
CA CYS A 7 -19.20 -35.29 -21.29
C CYS A 7 -19.31 -33.88 -21.92
N THR A 8 -19.82 -32.86 -21.22
CA THR A 8 -19.82 -31.47 -21.76
C THR A 8 -19.45 -30.37 -20.77
N ARG A 9 -19.04 -30.72 -19.54
CA ARG A 9 -18.53 -29.70 -18.59
C ARG A 9 -17.00 -29.67 -18.50
N GLU A 10 -16.29 -30.77 -18.75
CA GLU A 10 -14.82 -30.77 -18.75
C GLU A 10 -14.19 -30.20 -20.03
N TYR A 11 -14.86 -30.31 -21.18
CA TYR A 11 -14.34 -29.76 -22.43
C TYR A 11 -14.40 -28.22 -22.49
N LEU A 12 -15.37 -27.59 -21.83
CA LEU A 12 -15.47 -26.13 -21.75
C LEU A 12 -14.52 -25.53 -20.71
N TYR A 13 -14.15 -26.27 -19.65
CA TYR A 13 -13.17 -25.77 -18.67
C TYR A 13 -11.71 -25.93 -19.15
N ARG A 14 -11.37 -26.92 -20.00
CA ARG A 14 -10.04 -27.01 -20.62
C ARG A 14 -9.78 -25.96 -21.71
N ILE A 15 -10.82 -25.46 -22.38
CA ILE A 15 -10.68 -24.36 -23.36
C ILE A 15 -10.61 -23.00 -22.66
N TYR A 16 -11.27 -22.82 -21.51
CA TYR A 16 -11.27 -21.54 -20.79
C TYR A 16 -10.10 -21.34 -19.80
N LEU A 17 -9.45 -22.40 -19.33
CA LEU A 17 -8.37 -22.32 -18.33
C LEU A 17 -6.95 -22.46 -18.92
N GLY A 18 -6.80 -22.38 -20.24
CA GLY A 18 -5.51 -22.47 -20.94
C GLY A 18 -5.04 -21.16 -21.61
N MET A 19 -5.89 -20.13 -21.69
CA MET A 19 -5.66 -18.98 -22.56
C MET A 19 -5.81 -17.62 -21.86
N ILE A 20 -5.12 -17.43 -20.74
CA ILE A 20 -4.76 -16.09 -20.25
C ILE A 20 -3.26 -16.06 -19.94
N THR A 21 -2.45 -16.26 -20.97
CA THR A 21 -1.03 -15.91 -20.92
C THR A 21 -0.89 -14.39 -21.11
N LEU A 22 -1.20 -13.61 -20.08
CA LEU A 22 -1.06 -12.14 -20.07
C LEU A 22 0.40 -11.62 -20.12
N ALA A 23 1.34 -12.47 -20.56
CA ALA A 23 2.75 -12.13 -20.76
C ALA A 23 3.35 -12.91 -21.93
N ASN A 24 2.92 -12.55 -23.16
CA ASN A 24 3.35 -13.23 -24.38
C ASN A 24 4.78 -12.86 -24.83
N SER A 25 5.33 -11.72 -24.40
CA SER A 25 6.72 -11.33 -24.67
C SER A 25 7.66 -11.60 -23.50
N SER A 26 8.94 -11.90 -23.80
CA SER A 26 9.98 -12.08 -22.79
C SER A 26 10.13 -10.85 -21.87
N GLN A 27 9.91 -9.66 -22.41
CA GLN A 27 9.90 -8.39 -21.69
C GLN A 27 8.74 -8.31 -20.69
N ALA A 28 7.52 -8.72 -21.09
CA ALA A 28 6.35 -8.73 -20.21
C ALA A 28 6.55 -9.68 -19.02
N LYS A 29 7.08 -10.89 -19.26
CA LYS A 29 7.42 -11.85 -18.19
C LYS A 29 8.44 -11.27 -17.20
N LYS A 30 9.44 -10.52 -17.69
CA LYS A 30 10.41 -9.82 -16.83
C LYS A 30 9.75 -8.72 -16.00
N ARG A 31 8.89 -7.90 -16.59
CA ARG A 31 8.18 -6.82 -15.89
C ARG A 31 7.24 -7.37 -14.82
N ALA A 32 6.54 -8.47 -15.08
CA ALA A 32 5.68 -9.13 -14.09
C ALA A 32 6.46 -9.56 -12.83
N ARG A 33 7.62 -10.23 -13.02
CA ARG A 33 8.51 -10.61 -11.90
C ARG A 33 9.03 -9.41 -11.12
N GLN A 34 9.41 -8.34 -11.83
CA GLN A 34 9.86 -7.09 -11.19
C GLN A 34 8.74 -6.40 -10.40
N ALA A 35 7.51 -6.40 -10.94
CA ALA A 35 6.35 -5.79 -10.34
C ALA A 35 6.01 -6.46 -9.00
N ILE A 36 6.03 -7.79 -8.92
CA ILE A 36 5.79 -8.54 -7.67
C ILE A 36 6.80 -8.11 -6.58
N LYS A 37 8.09 -8.09 -6.91
CA LYS A 37 9.15 -7.68 -5.98
C LYS A 37 9.01 -6.23 -5.51
N ARG A 38 8.66 -5.31 -6.42
CA ARG A 38 8.42 -3.90 -6.08
C ARG A 38 7.16 -3.74 -5.22
N ARG A 39 6.08 -4.46 -5.55
CA ARG A 39 4.82 -4.45 -4.81
C ARG A 39 5.03 -4.89 -3.36
N ALA A 40 5.71 -6.01 -3.12
CA ALA A 40 5.97 -6.51 -1.77
C ALA A 40 6.67 -5.44 -0.89
N ARG A 41 7.72 -4.80 -1.41
CA ARG A 41 8.43 -3.72 -0.69
C ARG A 41 7.55 -2.48 -0.47
N ASN A 42 6.80 -2.07 -1.48
CA ASN A 42 5.96 -0.87 -1.42
C ASN A 42 4.78 -1.04 -0.46
N VAL A 43 4.22 -2.24 -0.37
CA VAL A 43 3.15 -2.55 0.59
C VAL A 43 3.64 -2.37 2.02
N GLY A 44 4.81 -2.95 2.36
CA GLY A 44 5.39 -2.82 3.71
C GLY A 44 5.75 -1.37 4.07
N MET A 45 6.38 -0.63 3.16
CA MET A 45 6.70 0.78 3.43
C MET A 45 5.44 1.65 3.53
N GLY A 46 4.45 1.38 2.68
CA GLY A 46 3.17 2.08 2.69
C GLY A 46 2.34 1.81 3.94
N SER A 47 2.35 0.58 4.49
CA SER A 47 1.66 0.28 5.75
C SER A 47 2.34 1.00 6.90
N MET A 48 3.67 0.93 7.00
CA MET A 48 4.47 1.63 8.01
C MET A 48 4.12 3.13 8.06
N TYR A 49 4.19 3.82 6.92
CA TYR A 49 3.85 5.24 6.78
C TYR A 49 2.47 5.57 7.35
N ARG A 50 1.45 4.79 6.97
CA ARG A 50 0.07 5.01 7.41
C ARG A 50 -0.06 4.78 8.91
N THR A 51 0.66 3.80 9.47
CA THR A 51 0.66 3.52 10.92
C THR A 51 1.19 4.71 11.71
N PHE A 52 2.30 5.32 11.31
CA PHE A 52 2.84 6.50 12.01
C PHE A 52 1.88 7.69 11.98
N ILE A 53 1.21 7.93 10.85
CA ILE A 53 0.18 8.97 10.76
C ILE A 53 -0.99 8.65 11.71
N LYS A 54 -1.47 7.41 11.72
CA LYS A 54 -2.56 6.98 12.61
C LYS A 54 -2.20 7.16 14.09
N LYS A 55 -0.96 6.86 14.49
CA LYS A 55 -0.49 7.06 15.87
C LYS A 55 -0.61 8.52 16.31
N VAL A 56 -0.23 9.47 15.45
CA VAL A 56 -0.34 10.90 15.75
C VAL A 56 -1.82 11.30 15.86
N VAL A 57 -2.67 10.84 14.94
CA VAL A 57 -4.12 11.13 14.99
C VAL A 57 -4.76 10.56 16.25
N TYR A 58 -4.41 9.34 16.65
CA TYR A 58 -4.91 8.73 17.88
C TYR A 58 -4.48 9.49 19.13
N ALA A 59 -3.22 9.94 19.20
CA ALA A 59 -2.74 10.78 20.31
C ALA A 59 -3.47 12.14 20.37
N ILE A 60 -3.83 12.70 19.22
CA ILE A 60 -4.66 13.92 19.12
C ILE A 60 -6.08 13.65 19.64
N GLU A 61 -6.69 12.53 19.23
CA GLU A 61 -8.04 12.12 19.69
C GLU A 61 -8.08 11.81 21.20
N ALA A 62 -6.99 11.30 21.76
CA ALA A 62 -6.85 11.05 23.19
C ALA A 62 -6.68 12.34 24.03
N GLY A 63 -6.32 13.48 23.40
CA GLY A 63 -6.17 14.78 24.07
C GLY A 63 -4.81 15.04 24.73
N ASP A 64 -3.87 14.09 24.66
CA ASP A 64 -2.54 14.22 25.29
C ASP A 64 -1.54 14.98 24.40
N LYS A 65 -1.33 16.27 24.68
CA LYS A 65 -0.44 17.15 23.90
C LYS A 65 1.02 16.67 23.85
N ALA A 66 1.59 16.26 24.98
CA ALA A 66 2.97 15.79 25.05
C ALA A 66 3.17 14.48 24.25
N ALA A 67 2.18 13.58 24.30
CA ALA A 67 2.20 12.35 23.52
C ALA A 67 2.04 12.62 22.01
N ALA A 68 1.22 13.60 21.63
CA ALA A 68 1.05 14.00 20.23
C ALA A 68 2.33 14.59 19.63
N GLU A 69 3.05 15.43 20.37
CA GLU A 69 4.32 16.03 19.92
C GLU A 69 5.43 14.99 19.75
N THR A 70 5.56 14.07 20.70
CA THR A 70 6.55 12.98 20.62
C THR A 70 6.26 12.03 19.46
N ALA A 71 4.99 11.65 19.27
CA ALA A 71 4.55 10.86 18.13
C ALA A 71 4.79 11.59 16.80
N TYR A 72 4.55 12.91 16.75
CA TYR A 72 4.79 13.73 15.57
C TYR A 72 6.27 13.78 15.21
N LYS A 73 7.15 14.03 16.18
CA LYS A 73 8.62 14.04 15.99
C LYS A 73 9.11 12.70 15.45
N ALA A 74 8.56 11.57 15.90
CA ALA A 74 8.88 10.25 15.38
C ALA A 74 8.33 10.01 13.96
N ALA A 75 7.18 10.59 13.60
CA ALA A 75 6.56 10.42 12.30
C ALA A 75 7.29 11.16 11.17
N VAL A 76 7.79 12.38 11.41
CA VAL A 76 8.48 13.22 10.41
C VAL A 76 9.62 12.49 9.66
N PRO A 77 10.62 11.89 10.32
CA PRO A 77 11.73 11.23 9.62
C PRO A 77 11.28 10.02 8.80
N VAL A 78 10.21 9.34 9.21
CA VAL A 78 9.64 8.20 8.46
C VAL A 78 8.99 8.70 7.17
N ILE A 79 8.25 9.81 7.23
CA ILE A 79 7.60 10.43 6.07
C ILE A 79 8.65 10.84 5.04
N ASP A 80 9.74 11.46 5.48
CA ASP A 80 10.80 11.94 4.61
C ASP A 80 11.61 10.81 3.97
N ARG A 81 11.90 9.75 4.73
CA ARG A 81 12.55 8.54 4.20
C ARG A 81 11.72 7.89 3.08
N ILE A 82 10.39 7.93 3.20
CA ILE A 82 9.48 7.33 2.21
C ILE A 82 9.32 8.24 0.98
N CYS A 83 9.39 9.56 1.18
CA CYS A 83 9.48 10.54 0.10
C CYS A 83 10.77 10.35 -0.71
N GLY A 84 11.92 10.19 -0.05
CA GLY A 84 13.21 9.96 -0.73
C GLY A 84 13.24 8.67 -1.55
N LYS A 85 12.45 7.66 -1.16
CA LYS A 85 12.26 6.41 -1.93
C LYS A 85 11.29 6.54 -3.11
N GLY A 86 10.69 7.71 -3.32
CA GLY A 86 9.75 7.99 -4.42
C GLY A 86 8.38 7.31 -4.29
N LEU A 87 8.03 6.75 -3.12
CA LEU A 87 6.73 6.11 -2.91
C LEU A 87 5.62 7.15 -2.71
N VAL A 88 5.95 8.30 -2.12
CA VAL A 88 5.06 9.43 -1.88
C VAL A 88 5.70 10.68 -2.48
N HIS A 89 4.93 11.44 -3.26
CA HIS A 89 5.40 12.70 -3.84
C HIS A 89 5.70 13.73 -2.75
N ALA A 90 6.71 14.58 -2.96
CA ALA A 90 7.13 15.63 -2.03
C ALA A 90 5.96 16.51 -1.55
N ASN A 91 5.14 17.00 -2.48
CA ASN A 91 3.94 17.79 -2.15
C ASN A 91 2.96 17.02 -1.25
N LYS A 92 2.80 15.71 -1.44
CA LYS A 92 1.92 14.91 -0.58
C LYS A 92 2.51 14.79 0.82
N ALA A 93 3.81 14.54 0.94
CA ALA A 93 4.51 14.52 2.22
C ALA A 93 4.38 15.87 2.95
N ALA A 94 4.63 16.99 2.25
CA ALA A 94 4.48 18.34 2.78
C ALA A 94 3.05 18.63 3.28
N ARG A 95 2.03 18.23 2.53
CA ARG A 95 0.62 18.35 2.95
C ARG A 95 0.35 17.59 4.25
N HIS A 96 0.87 16.38 4.39
CA HIS A 96 0.69 15.60 5.63
C HIS A 96 1.39 16.25 6.83
N LYS A 97 2.62 16.77 6.66
CA LYS A 97 3.31 17.51 7.73
C LYS A 97 2.56 18.76 8.16
N SER A 98 2.08 19.56 7.20
CA SER A 98 1.33 20.79 7.45
C SER A 98 0.01 20.51 8.19
N ARG A 99 -0.77 19.52 7.73
CA ARG A 99 -2.05 19.15 8.37
C ARG A 99 -1.88 18.63 9.78
N LEU A 100 -0.89 17.77 10.02
CA LEU A 100 -0.63 17.24 11.37
C LEU A 100 -0.14 18.35 12.30
N ASN A 101 0.75 19.24 11.84
CA ASN A 101 1.21 20.37 12.63
C ASN A 101 0.05 21.33 12.98
N ALA A 102 -0.82 21.63 12.03
CA ALA A 102 -2.01 22.45 12.28
C ALA A 102 -2.92 21.85 13.37
N ARG A 103 -3.10 20.52 13.37
CA ARG A 103 -3.90 19.83 14.39
C ARG A 103 -3.25 19.83 15.77
N VAL A 104 -1.94 19.58 15.85
CA VAL A 104 -1.19 19.65 17.12
C VAL A 104 -1.22 21.07 17.69
N ARG A 105 -1.11 22.10 16.83
CA ARG A 105 -1.24 23.50 17.22
C ARG A 105 -2.66 23.90 17.64
N ALA A 106 -3.70 23.26 17.09
CA ALA A 106 -5.08 23.57 17.45
C ALA A 106 -5.48 23.03 18.83
N MET A 107 -4.77 22.01 19.34
CA MET A 107 -4.88 21.56 20.73
C MET A 107 -4.14 22.47 21.73
N ALA A 108 -3.44 23.50 21.23
CA ALA A 108 -2.57 24.33 22.04
C ALA A 108 -3.32 25.29 22.93
#